data_AF-A0A8J7FQJ3-F1
#
_entry.id   AF-A0A8J7FQJ3-F1
#
_cell.length_a   1.000
_cell.length_b   1.000
_cell.length_c   1.000
_cell.angle_alpha   90.00
_cell.angle_beta   90.00
_cell.angle_gamma   90.00
#
_symmetry.space_group_name_H-M   'P 1'
#
loop_
_entity.id
_entity.type
_entity.pdbx_description
1 polymer ?
#
loop_
_entity_poly.entity_id
_entity_poly.type
_entity_poly.pdbx_seq_one_letter_code
_entity_poly.pdbx_strand_id
1 'polypeptide(L)'
;MDLINNKSIYRKTGGGRIGKINFTYPLLKIIVEKELIQLKPFLGSSWKFVPEDVLSIEPTQILFTSGIKINHIKKGCEHRIVFYTSNPNKLIETIQEIGFIPKVKPLQ
;
A
#
# COMPACT_ATOMS: atom_id res chain seq x y z
N MET A 1 10.96 27.72 12.21
CA MET A 1 9.62 27.27 12.68
C MET A 1 9.14 26.29 11.65
N ASP A 2 9.48 25.02 11.82
CA ASP A 2 9.08 23.99 10.87
C ASP A 2 7.62 23.66 11.12
N LEU A 3 6.78 23.95 10.12
CA LEU A 3 5.40 23.51 10.08
C LEU A 3 5.43 21.98 10.04
N ILE A 4 5.28 21.36 11.21
CA ILE A 4 4.96 19.94 11.34
C ILE A 4 3.63 19.75 10.62
N ASN A 5 3.70 19.33 9.36
CA ASN A 5 2.54 18.94 8.60
C ASN A 5 2.01 17.65 9.25
N ASN A 6 1.06 17.80 10.18
CA ASN A 6 0.30 16.73 10.84
C ASN A 6 -0.61 16.00 9.83
N LYS A 7 -0.07 15.51 8.73
CA LYS A 7 -0.84 14.73 7.77
C LYS A 7 -0.96 13.31 8.29
N SER A 8 -1.96 13.09 9.14
CA SER A 8 -2.30 11.77 9.69
C SER A 8 -2.83 10.78 8.64
N ILE A 9 -3.26 11.29 7.47
CA ILE A 9 -3.85 10.47 6.41
C ILE A 9 -3.37 10.91 5.02
N TYR A 10 -2.93 9.94 4.22
CA TYR A 10 -2.64 10.11 2.78
C TYR A 10 -3.62 9.33 1.93
N ARG A 11 -3.96 9.88 0.76
CA ARG A 11 -4.87 9.27 -0.21
C ARG A 11 -4.33 9.48 -1.60
N LYS A 12 -4.30 8.41 -2.42
CA LYS A 12 -3.95 8.48 -3.85
C LYS A 12 -4.80 7.53 -4.67
N THR A 13 -5.37 8.04 -5.74
CA THR A 13 -6.06 7.23 -6.76
C THR A 13 -5.04 6.67 -7.75
N GLY A 14 -5.23 5.43 -8.16
CA GLY A 14 -4.31 4.64 -8.96
C GLY A 14 -4.99 3.44 -9.61
N GLY A 15 -4.15 2.50 -10.04
CA GLY A 15 -4.54 1.13 -10.35
C GLY A 15 -3.78 0.17 -9.44
N GLY A 16 -3.91 -1.12 -9.68
CA GLY A 16 -3.14 -2.13 -8.97
C GLY A 16 -3.50 -3.54 -9.37
N ARG A 17 -2.86 -4.51 -8.72
CA ARG A 17 -3.18 -5.92 -8.87
C ARG A 17 -3.38 -6.55 -7.51
N ILE A 18 -4.53 -7.21 -7.33
CA ILE A 18 -4.88 -7.96 -6.14
C ILE A 18 -5.13 -9.41 -6.54
N GLY A 19 -4.19 -10.29 -6.19
CA GLY A 19 -4.17 -11.69 -6.65
C GLY A 19 -4.17 -11.77 -8.18
N LYS A 20 -5.25 -12.34 -8.72
CA LYS A 20 -5.48 -12.48 -10.17
C LYS A 20 -6.18 -11.25 -10.78
N ILE A 21 -6.78 -10.38 -9.98
CA ILE A 21 -7.60 -9.25 -10.43
C ILE A 21 -6.69 -8.05 -10.70
N ASN A 22 -6.82 -7.45 -11.89
CA ASN A 22 -6.13 -6.22 -12.27
C ASN A 22 -7.10 -5.04 -12.28
N PHE A 23 -6.81 -4.03 -11.47
CA PHE A 23 -7.50 -2.75 -11.42
C PHE A 23 -6.73 -1.74 -12.28
N THR A 24 -7.30 -1.33 -13.41
CA THR A 24 -6.73 -0.26 -14.24
C THR A 24 -6.90 1.10 -13.56
N TYR A 25 -6.08 2.08 -13.92
CA TYR A 25 -6.31 3.46 -13.48
C TYR A 25 -7.65 3.96 -14.04
N PRO A 26 -8.52 4.62 -13.25
CA PRO A 26 -8.38 5.06 -11.85
C PRO A 26 -9.20 4.23 -10.83
N LEU A 27 -9.26 2.89 -10.98
CA LEU A 27 -10.21 2.03 -10.26
C LEU A 27 -9.79 1.59 -8.85
N LEU A 28 -8.59 1.97 -8.37
CA LEU A 28 -8.10 1.60 -7.04
C LEU A 28 -7.56 2.83 -6.31
N LYS A 29 -7.89 2.98 -5.02
CA LYS A 29 -7.37 4.04 -4.16
C LYS A 29 -6.56 3.45 -3.02
N ILE A 30 -5.35 3.95 -2.80
CA ILE A 30 -4.61 3.71 -1.57
C ILE A 30 -4.93 4.80 -0.55
N ILE A 31 -5.25 4.38 0.67
CA ILE A 31 -5.45 5.24 1.84
C ILE A 31 -4.48 4.75 2.91
N VAL A 32 -3.69 5.66 3.46
CA VAL A 32 -2.63 5.34 4.43
C VAL A 32 -2.82 6.19 5.67
N GLU A 33 -2.85 5.53 6.81
CA GLU A 33 -2.88 6.08 8.15
C GLU A 33 -1.81 5.37 8.98
N LYS A 34 -1.44 5.91 10.15
CA LYS A 34 -0.38 5.34 11.00
C LYS A 34 -0.55 3.84 11.29
N GLU A 35 -1.78 3.39 11.47
CA GLU A 35 -2.10 2.01 11.87
C GLU A 35 -2.84 1.23 10.78
N LEU A 36 -2.95 1.78 9.56
CA LEU A 36 -3.73 1.17 8.50
C LEU A 36 -3.27 1.55 7.10
N ILE A 37 -3.06 0.54 6.24
CA ILE A 37 -3.09 0.70 4.79
C ILE A 37 -4.37 0.07 4.26
N GLN A 38 -5.12 0.83 3.46
CA GLN A 38 -6.32 0.37 2.78
C GLN A 38 -6.19 0.53 1.27
N LEU A 39 -6.44 -0.56 0.53
CA LEU A 39 -6.65 -0.56 -0.90
C LEU A 39 -8.16 -0.65 -1.17
N LYS A 40 -8.76 0.47 -1.56
CA LYS A 40 -10.19 0.62 -1.80
C LYS A 40 -10.48 0.61 -3.30
N PRO A 41 -11.08 -0.45 -3.85
CA PRO A 41 -11.56 -0.45 -5.23
C PRO A 41 -12.76 0.50 -5.36
N PHE A 42 -13.09 0.89 -6.59
CA PHE A 42 -14.29 1.70 -6.87
C PHE A 42 -15.58 1.01 -6.38
N LEU A 43 -15.64 -0.32 -6.54
CA LEU A 43 -16.76 -1.19 -6.12
C LEU A 43 -16.23 -2.38 -5.31
N GLY A 44 -16.98 -2.79 -4.30
CA GLY A 44 -16.66 -3.94 -3.45
C GLY A 44 -15.90 -3.61 -2.17
N SER A 45 -15.47 -4.65 -1.46
CA SER A 45 -14.77 -4.52 -0.17
C SER A 45 -13.31 -4.14 -0.36
N SER A 46 -12.77 -3.41 0.63
CA SER A 46 -11.37 -3.00 0.61
C SER A 46 -10.45 -4.04 1.24
N TRP A 47 -9.22 -4.11 0.74
CA TRP A 47 -8.13 -4.83 1.40
C TRP A 47 -7.49 -3.91 2.43
N LYS A 48 -7.37 -4.39 3.66
CA LYS A 48 -6.88 -3.62 4.81
C LYS A 48 -5.72 -4.36 5.44
N PHE A 49 -4.65 -3.62 5.75
CA PHE A 49 -3.44 -4.14 6.37
C PHE A 49 -3.08 -3.27 7.56
N VAL A 50 -2.99 -3.87 8.75
CA VAL A 50 -2.38 -3.23 9.91
C VAL A 50 -0.87 -3.45 9.88
N PRO A 51 -0.05 -2.70 10.65
CA PRO A 51 1.39 -2.92 10.72
C PRO A 51 1.81 -4.37 10.98
N GLU A 52 1.03 -5.10 11.77
CA GLU A 52 1.22 -6.49 12.14
C GLU A 52 0.79 -7.48 11.04
N ASP A 53 0.18 -7.00 9.96
CA ASP A 53 -0.08 -7.82 8.76
C ASP A 53 1.09 -7.75 7.76
N VAL A 54 1.88 -6.67 7.77
CA VAL A 54 2.83 -6.32 6.70
C VAL A 54 4.25 -6.74 7.05
N LEU A 55 4.88 -7.49 6.14
CA LEU A 55 6.30 -7.87 6.20
C LEU A 55 7.20 -6.76 5.67
N SER A 56 6.89 -6.27 4.47
CA SER A 56 7.65 -5.21 3.81
C SER A 56 6.80 -4.51 2.76
N ILE A 57 7.21 -3.29 2.40
CA ILE A 57 6.66 -2.53 1.28
C ILE A 57 7.83 -2.19 0.38
N GLU A 58 7.82 -2.71 -0.84
CA GLU A 58 8.96 -2.65 -1.75
C GLU A 58 8.56 -2.00 -3.08
N PRO A 59 9.45 -1.23 -3.71
CA PRO A 59 9.24 -0.80 -5.08
C PRO A 59 9.21 -2.02 -6.00
N THR A 60 8.33 -2.01 -6.99
CA THR A 60 8.23 -3.08 -7.98
C THR A 60 7.95 -2.50 -9.36
N GLN A 61 8.45 -3.20 -10.37
CA GLN A 61 8.17 -2.91 -11.77
C GLN A 61 7.54 -4.15 -12.39
N ILE A 62 6.37 -3.99 -13.00
CA ILE A 62 5.63 -5.04 -13.68
C ILE A 62 5.42 -4.60 -15.12
N LEU A 63 6.15 -5.23 -16.06
CA LEU A 63 6.26 -4.84 -17.46
C LEU A 63 6.50 -3.33 -17.64
N PHE A 64 5.44 -2.57 -17.91
CA PHE A 64 5.45 -1.15 -18.23
C PHE A 64 4.86 -0.28 -17.10
N THR A 65 4.52 -0.89 -15.97
CA THR A 65 3.92 -0.19 -14.81
C THR A 65 4.80 -0.35 -13.58
N SER A 66 5.16 0.79 -12.99
CA SER A 66 5.81 0.84 -11.67
C SER A 66 4.76 0.85 -10.56
N GLY A 67 5.14 0.41 -9.36
CA GLY A 67 4.26 0.37 -8.22
C GLY A 67 4.96 0.00 -6.93
N ILE A 68 4.18 -0.13 -5.86
CA ILE A 68 4.63 -0.72 -4.61
C ILE A 68 4.01 -2.10 -4.45
N LYS A 69 4.79 -3.07 -3.98
CA LYS A 69 4.32 -4.39 -3.56
C LYS A 69 4.21 -4.40 -2.04
N ILE A 70 3.06 -4.83 -1.53
CA ILE A 70 2.83 -5.03 -0.09
C ILE A 70 2.98 -6.53 0.20
N ASN A 71 4.10 -6.93 0.78
CA ASN A 71 4.30 -8.30 1.25
C ASN A 71 3.63 -8.44 2.62
N HIS A 72 2.78 -9.44 2.83
CA HIS A 72 1.99 -9.60 4.06
C HIS A 72 1.84 -11.06 4.50
N ILE A 73 1.52 -11.28 5.77
CA ILE A 73 1.19 -12.61 6.34
C ILE A 73 -0.31 -12.80 6.61
N LYS A 74 -1.14 -11.80 6.28
CA LYS A 74 -2.58 -11.82 6.53
C LYS A 74 -3.27 -13.04 5.92
N LYS A 75 -3.81 -13.93 6.77
CA LYS A 75 -4.55 -15.14 6.36
C LYS A 75 -5.81 -14.77 5.58
N GLY A 76 -6.15 -15.57 4.57
CA GLY A 76 -7.34 -15.35 3.73
C GLY A 76 -7.24 -14.14 2.81
N CYS A 77 -6.05 -13.54 2.67
CA CYS A 77 -5.79 -12.44 1.76
C CYS A 77 -4.92 -12.91 0.58
N GLU A 78 -5.15 -12.35 -0.60
CA GLU A 78 -4.42 -12.68 -1.82
C GLU A 78 -2.93 -12.39 -1.70
N HIS A 79 -2.06 -13.34 -2.02
CA HIS A 79 -0.61 -13.21 -1.83
C HIS A 79 0.04 -12.08 -2.64
N ARG A 80 -0.59 -11.67 -3.75
CA ARG A 80 -0.07 -10.63 -4.64
C ARG A 80 -0.86 -9.33 -4.43
N ILE A 81 -0.26 -8.38 -3.73
CA ILE A 81 -0.82 -7.05 -3.49
C ILE A 81 0.11 -6.00 -4.07
N VAL A 82 -0.33 -5.33 -5.15
CA VAL A 82 0.45 -4.28 -5.83
C VAL A 82 -0.42 -3.07 -6.08
N PHE A 83 0.07 -1.88 -5.72
CA PHE A 83 -0.54 -0.60 -6.08
C PHE A 83 0.35 0.13 -7.09
N TYR A 84 -0.22 0.51 -8.24
CA TYR A 84 0.54 1.15 -9.32
C TYR A 84 0.78 2.64 -9.04
N THR A 85 2.01 3.08 -9.26
CA THR A 85 2.45 4.48 -9.11
C THR A 85 3.71 4.71 -9.93
N SER A 86 3.83 5.86 -10.59
CA SER A 86 5.05 6.24 -11.32
C SER A 86 6.27 6.42 -10.41
N ASN A 87 6.04 6.85 -9.16
CA ASN A 87 7.10 7.12 -8.18
C ASN A 87 6.88 6.21 -6.95
N PRO A 88 7.37 4.96 -6.97
CA PRO A 88 7.16 4.02 -5.87
C PRO A 88 7.95 4.38 -4.62
N ASN A 89 9.22 4.81 -4.75
CA ASN A 89 10.05 5.20 -3.61
C ASN A 89 9.43 6.37 -2.83
N LYS A 90 8.99 7.42 -3.54
CA LYS A 90 8.28 8.55 -2.93
C LYS A 90 7.02 8.13 -2.19
N LEU A 91 6.28 7.15 -2.69
CA LEU A 91 5.09 6.63 -1.99
C LEU A 91 5.48 5.88 -0.71
N ILE A 92 6.56 5.10 -0.74
CA ILE A 92 7.09 4.41 0.45
C ILE A 92 7.55 5.42 1.50
N GLU A 93 8.31 6.45 1.10
CA GLU A 93 8.72 7.55 1.98
C GLU A 93 7.50 8.21 2.63
N THR A 94 6.47 8.56 1.85
CA THR A 94 5.23 9.12 2.38
C THR A 94 4.52 8.17 3.36
N ILE A 95 4.52 6.86 3.12
CA ILE A 95 3.94 5.87 4.04
C ILE A 95 4.69 5.88 5.39
N GLN A 96 6.02 5.97 5.35
CA GLN A 96 6.88 6.04 6.54
C GLN A 96 6.70 7.37 7.28
N GLU A 97 6.60 8.49 6.57
CA GLU A 97 6.35 9.83 7.14
C GLU A 97 5.01 9.91 7.89
N ILE A 98 3.98 9.21 7.42
CA ILE A 98 2.69 9.08 8.12
C ILE A 98 2.81 8.25 9.42
N GLY A 99 3.88 7.47 9.54
CA GLY A 99 4.15 6.62 10.70
C GLY A 99 3.66 5.18 10.57
N PHE A 100 3.27 4.73 9.36
CA PHE A 100 3.01 3.31 9.14
C PHE A 100 4.34 2.54 9.04
N ILE A 101 4.64 1.75 10.06
CA ILE A 101 5.89 0.99 10.17
C ILE A 101 5.54 -0.50 10.25
N PRO A 102 5.85 -1.32 9.23
CA PRO A 102 5.68 -2.78 9.30
C PRO A 102 6.29 -3.36 10.58
N LYS A 103 5.54 -4.21 11.30
CA LYS A 103 5.97 -4.79 12.58
C LYS A 103 6.13 -6.31 12.55
N VAL A 104 5.83 -6.95 11.42
CA VAL A 104 6.01 -8.39 11.29
C VAL A 104 7.49 -8.69 11.25
N LYS A 105 7.96 -9.44 12.24
CA LYS A 105 9.26 -10.09 12.18
C LYS A 105 9.10 -11.39 11.38
N PRO A 106 9.93 -11.67 10.37
CA PRO A 106 10.00 -13.00 9.79
C PRO A 106 10.23 -14.00 10.93
N LEU A 107 9.49 -15.12 10.96
CA LEU A 107 9.86 -16.21 11.86
C LEU A 107 11.28 -16.66 11.46
N GLN A 108 12.22 -16.50 12.40
CA GLN A 108 13.58 -17.02 12.29
C GLN A 108 13.58 -18.55 12.42
#